data_AF-A0A0J9X1W9-F1
#
_entry.id   AF-A0A0J9X1W9-F1
#
_cell.length_a   1.000
_cell.length_b   1.000
_cell.length_c   1.000
_cell.angle_alpha   90.00
_cell.angle_beta   90.00
_cell.angle_gamma   90.00
#
_symmetry.space_group_name_H-M   'P 1'
#
loop_
_entity.id
_entity.type
_entity.pdbx_description
1 polymer ?
#
loop_
_entity_poly.entity_id
_entity_poly.type
_entity_poly.pdbx_seq_one_letter_code
_entity_poly.pdbx_strand_id
1 'polypeptide(L)' 'ACLGFGKSCNPSNDQCCKSSSLACSTKHKWCKYEL' A
#
# COMPACT_ATOMS: atom_id res chain seq x y z
N ALA A 1 -12.90 2.04 0.47
CA ALA A 1 -12.09 1.72 -0.73
C ALA A 1 -10.64 1.55 -0.29
N CYS A 2 -9.93 0.57 -0.85
CA CYS A 2 -8.50 0.38 -0.63
C CYS A 2 -7.71 0.89 -1.84
N LEU A 3 -6.42 1.18 -1.63
CA LEU A 3 -5.51 1.70 -2.64
C LEU A 3 -4.87 0.54 -3.40
N GLY A 4 -4.98 0.57 -4.73
CA GLY A 4 -4.33 -0.39 -5.62
C GLY A 4 -2.83 -0.18 -5.74
N PHE A 5 -2.17 -1.07 -6.48
CA PHE A 5 -0.72 -1.04 -6.69
C PHE A 5 -0.25 0.32 -7.28
N GLY A 6 0.87 0.83 -6.78
CA GLY A 6 1.47 2.10 -7.21
C GLY A 6 0.75 3.35 -6.72
N LYS A 7 -0.38 3.23 -6.02
CA LYS A 7 -1.07 4.39 -5.46
C LYS A 7 -0.34 4.93 -4.24
N SER A 8 -0.26 6.25 -4.14
CA SER A 8 0.31 6.93 -2.97
C SER A 8 -0.45 6.54 -1.70
N CYS A 9 0.28 6.20 -0.66
CA CYS A 9 -0.26 5.71 0.60
C CYS A 9 0.51 6.30 1.79
N ASN A 10 -0.11 6.25 2.96
CA ASN A 10 0.53 6.66 4.20
C ASN A 10 0.93 5.40 5.00
N PRO A 11 2.22 5.18 5.32
CA PRO A 11 2.62 4.03 6.13
C PRO A 11 2.05 4.04 7.56
N SER A 12 1.68 5.22 8.09
CA SER A 12 1.01 5.32 9.38
C SER A 12 -0.49 4.96 9.31
N ASN A 13 -1.06 4.92 8.11
CA ASN A 13 -2.45 4.55 7.87
C ASN A 13 -2.51 3.73 6.57
N ASP A 14 -2.11 2.47 6.65
CA ASP A 14 -2.03 1.57 5.50
C ASP A 14 -3.43 1.34 4.91
N GLN A 15 -3.72 2.06 3.82
CA GLN A 15 -4.98 1.95 3.09
C GLN A 15 -4.85 1.07 1.86
N CYS A 16 -3.73 0.35 1.68
CA CYS A 16 -3.50 -0.52 0.53
C CYS A 16 -4.42 -1.74 0.53
N CYS A 17 -4.72 -2.28 -0.65
CA CYS A 17 -5.57 -3.46 -0.78
C CYS A 17 -4.86 -4.72 -0.29
N LYS A 18 -4.99 -5.03 1.01
CA LYS A 18 -4.44 -6.25 1.62
C LYS A 18 -4.95 -7.54 0.98
N SER A 19 -6.16 -7.52 0.42
CA SER A 19 -6.71 -8.65 -0.35
C SER A 19 -5.87 -8.99 -1.59
N SER A 20 -5.08 -8.06 -2.09
CA SER A 20 -4.15 -8.26 -3.22
C SER A 20 -2.70 -8.36 -2.74
N SER A 21 -2.48 -8.66 -1.45
CA SER A 21 -1.17 -8.65 -0.81
C SER A 21 -0.43 -7.32 -0.99
N LEU A 22 -1.15 -6.19 -0.99
CA LEU A 22 -0.54 -4.86 -1.08
C LEU A 22 -0.39 -4.23 0.30
N ALA A 23 0.79 -3.72 0.58
CA ALA A 23 1.07 -2.85 1.72
C ALA A 23 1.76 -1.55 1.30
N CYS A 24 1.60 -0.54 2.13
CA CYS A 24 2.22 0.74 1.92
C CYS A 24 3.73 0.66 2.17
N SER A 25 4.52 0.96 1.14
CA SER A 25 5.95 1.11 1.32
C SER A 25 6.25 2.30 2.22
N THR A 26 6.83 2.06 3.40
CA THR A 26 7.32 3.12 4.31
C THR A 26 8.33 4.03 3.62
N LYS A 27 9.22 3.45 2.80
CA LYS A 27 10.28 4.16 2.07
C LYS A 27 9.74 5.02 0.94
N HIS A 28 8.90 4.46 0.08
CA HIS A 28 8.47 5.14 -1.15
C HIS A 28 7.06 5.75 -1.07
N LYS A 29 6.30 5.46 -0.01
CA LYS A 29 4.95 5.98 0.24
C LYS A 29 3.95 5.65 -0.87
N TRP A 30 4.05 4.44 -1.43
CA TRP A 30 3.07 3.88 -2.36
C TRP A 30 2.82 2.39 -2.10
N CYS A 31 1.64 1.91 -2.48
CA CYS A 31 1.18 0.54 -2.28
C CYS A 31 1.92 -0.43 -3.18
N LYS A 32 2.67 -1.36 -2.58
CA LYS A 32 3.43 -2.39 -3.28
C LYS A 32 3.08 -3.77 -2.74
N TYR A 33 3.45 -4.82 -3.47
CA TYR A 33 3.27 -6.18 -2.97
C TYR A 33 4.12 -6.44 -1.72
N GLU A 34 3.51 -7.05 -0.70
CA GLU A 34 4.20 -7.75 0.37
C GLU A 34 4.70 -9.08 -0.21
N LEU A 35 6.01 -9.16 -0.42
CA LEU A 35 6.70 -10.43 -0.69
C LEU A 35 7.15 -11.03 0.64
#